data_AF-A0A0W1G7X1-F1
#
_entry.id   AF-A0A0W1G7X1-F1
#
_cell.length_a   1.000
_cell.length_b   1.000
_cell.length_c   1.000
_cell.angle_alpha   90.00
_cell.angle_beta   90.00
_cell.angle_gamma   90.00
#
_symmetry.space_group_name_H-M   'P 1'
#
loop_
_entity.id
_entity.type
_entity.pdbx_description
1 polymer ?
#
loop_
_entity_poly.entity_id
_entity_poly.type
_entity_poly.pdbx_seq_one_letter_code
_entity_poly.pdbx_strand_id
1 'polypeptide(L)'
;MDHYFSPSTGGFYNEAIHGARMIAETLTERQIKAGRQPKFLPNPLCRIPPDAKLISKAEWERLMAAQGEGKVIAVQVDRVVAIDPAPSTAQEQIAAIRARRDRLLAATDPMVTVPDYPIADDRRAELLAWRAALRDFPAEVEPLLPADTTNLWPPRPLWLGENGELL
;
A
#
# COMPACT_ATOMS: atom_id res chain seq x y z
N MET A 1 -1.51 -3.00 26.89
CA MET A 1 -1.73 -4.11 25.95
C MET A 1 -0.41 -4.39 25.30
N ASP A 2 -0.05 -5.67 25.25
CA ASP A 2 1.22 -6.10 24.69
C ASP A 2 1.09 -6.17 23.17
N HIS A 3 2.08 -5.59 22.49
CA HIS A 3 2.16 -5.58 21.03
C HIS A 3 3.28 -6.52 20.61
N TYR A 4 3.05 -7.25 19.52
CA TYR A 4 4.04 -8.15 18.94
C TYR A 4 4.21 -7.85 17.47
N PHE A 5 5.41 -8.04 16.95
CA PHE A 5 5.69 -7.96 15.52
C PHE A 5 6.30 -9.28 15.05
N SER A 6 5.74 -9.86 13.98
CA SER A 6 6.25 -11.08 13.35
C SER A 6 7.07 -10.73 12.11
N PRO A 7 8.38 -11.05 12.09
CA PRO A 7 9.20 -10.90 10.89
C PRO A 7 8.68 -11.71 9.69
N SER A 8 8.16 -12.91 9.92
CA SER A 8 7.71 -13.78 8.83
C SER A 8 6.44 -13.29 8.13
N THR A 9 5.53 -12.62 8.86
CA THR A 9 4.31 -12.08 8.28
C THR A 9 4.37 -10.59 7.98
N GLY A 10 5.37 -9.87 8.51
CA GLY A 10 5.45 -8.41 8.48
C GLY A 10 4.32 -7.73 9.27
N GLY A 11 3.61 -8.48 10.11
CA GLY A 11 2.37 -8.05 10.77
C GLY A 11 2.52 -7.73 12.25
N PHE A 12 1.62 -6.88 12.75
CA PHE A 12 1.45 -6.62 14.18
C PHE A 12 0.34 -7.47 14.78
N TYR A 13 0.58 -7.95 16.00
CA TYR A 13 -0.32 -8.80 16.75
C TYR A 13 -0.49 -8.26 18.17
N ASN A 14 -1.60 -8.62 18.80
CA ASN A 14 -1.84 -8.40 20.21
C ASN A 14 -2.74 -9.50 20.76
N GLU A 15 -2.66 -9.75 22.05
CA GLU A 15 -3.39 -10.84 22.71
C GLU A 15 -4.91 -10.61 22.75
N ALA A 16 -5.36 -9.35 22.68
CA ALA A 16 -6.79 -9.01 22.69
C ALA A 16 -7.50 -9.47 21.40
N ILE A 17 -6.83 -9.39 20.25
CA ILE A 17 -7.37 -9.77 18.94
C ILE A 17 -6.99 -11.21 18.59
N HIS A 18 -5.78 -11.64 18.93
CA HIS A 18 -5.19 -12.91 18.45
C HIS A 18 -5.17 -14.01 19.50
N GLY A 19 -5.74 -13.74 20.68
CA GLY A 19 -5.69 -14.63 21.84
C GLY A 19 -4.36 -14.52 22.58
N ALA A 20 -4.43 -14.66 23.91
CA ALA A 20 -3.24 -14.71 24.75
C ALA A 20 -2.38 -15.93 24.42
N ARG A 21 -1.06 -15.81 24.52
CA ARG A 21 -0.15 -16.95 24.30
C ARG A 21 -0.33 -18.04 25.35
N MET A 22 -0.70 -17.63 26.56
CA MET A 22 -0.93 -18.52 27.70
C MET A 22 -2.34 -18.29 28.25
N ILE A 23 -3.00 -19.38 28.63
CA ILE A 23 -4.30 -19.36 29.33
C ILE A 23 -4.14 -20.04 30.69
N ALA A 24 -4.89 -19.55 31.68
CA ALA A 24 -4.95 -20.22 32.97
C ALA A 24 -5.67 -21.57 32.83
N GLU A 25 -5.09 -22.62 33.40
CA GLU A 25 -5.72 -23.92 33.59
C GLU A 25 -7.06 -23.73 34.32
N THR A 26 -8.12 -24.29 33.76
CA THR A 26 -9.43 -24.29 34.42
C THR A 26 -9.37 -25.16 35.66
N LEU A 27 -9.48 -24.54 36.83
CA LEU A 27 -9.56 -25.24 38.11
C LEU A 27 -11.00 -25.57 38.47
N THR A 28 -11.19 -26.73 39.09
CA THR A 28 -12.48 -27.08 39.71
C THR A 28 -12.71 -26.31 41.01
N GLU A 29 -13.97 -26.13 41.42
CA GLU A 29 -14.33 -25.45 42.67
C GLU A 29 -13.61 -26.04 43.90
N ARG A 30 -13.46 -27.37 43.95
CA ARG A 30 -12.71 -28.05 45.03
C ARG A 30 -11.25 -27.62 45.10
N GLN A 31 -10.61 -27.48 43.94
CA GLN A 31 -9.20 -27.08 43.85
C GLN A 31 -9.03 -25.60 44.23
N ILE A 32 -9.96 -24.74 43.83
CA ILE A 32 -9.99 -23.33 44.22
C ILE A 32 -10.16 -23.21 45.75
N LYS A 33 -11.11 -23.96 46.32
CA LYS A 33 -11.33 -24.00 47.79
C LYS A 33 -10.13 -24.53 48.57
N ALA A 34 -9.36 -25.43 47.96
CA ALA A 34 -8.08 -25.92 48.51
C ALA A 34 -6.91 -24.94 48.33
N GLY A 35 -7.14 -23.74 47.78
CA GLY A 35 -6.12 -22.70 47.60
C GLY A 35 -5.13 -22.96 46.46
N ARG A 36 -5.44 -23.89 45.53
CA ARG A 36 -4.57 -24.17 44.38
C ARG A 36 -4.55 -22.97 43.43
N GLN A 37 -3.36 -22.55 43.02
CA GLN A 37 -3.18 -21.54 41.98
C GLN A 37 -3.24 -22.19 40.58
N PRO A 38 -3.89 -21.54 39.60
CA PRO A 38 -3.97 -22.06 38.25
C PRO A 38 -2.60 -22.01 37.58
N LYS A 39 -2.25 -23.06 36.84
CA LYS A 39 -1.05 -23.09 36.01
C LYS A 39 -1.34 -22.39 34.68
N PHE A 40 -0.37 -21.67 34.13
CA PHE A 40 -0.51 -21.08 32.80
C PHE A 40 -0.06 -22.12 31.75
N LEU A 41 -0.97 -22.46 30.85
CA LEU A 41 -0.77 -23.43 29.77
C LEU A 41 -0.73 -22.71 28.42
N PRO A 42 0.03 -23.22 27.42
CA PRO A 42 0.00 -22.70 26.07
C PRO A 42 -1.43 -22.71 25.51
N ASN A 43 -1.85 -21.60 24.93
CA ASN A 43 -3.18 -21.46 24.35
C ASN A 43 -3.21 -22.05 22.92
N PRO A 44 -3.91 -23.17 22.68
CA PRO A 44 -4.00 -23.76 21.33
C PRO A 44 -4.76 -22.88 20.33
N LEU A 45 -5.52 -21.88 20.81
CA LEU A 45 -6.26 -20.94 19.98
C LEU A 45 -5.48 -19.65 19.69
N CYS A 46 -4.25 -19.51 20.22
CA CYS A 46 -3.40 -18.35 19.96
C CYS A 46 -3.02 -18.30 18.46
N ARG A 47 -3.32 -17.16 17.82
CA ARG A 47 -2.99 -16.90 16.42
C ARG A 47 -1.75 -16.03 16.23
N ILE A 48 -1.11 -15.62 17.34
CA ILE A 48 0.16 -14.88 17.28
C ILE A 48 1.24 -15.85 16.76
N PRO A 49 1.95 -15.51 15.68
CA PRO A 49 3.03 -16.33 15.17
C PRO A 49 4.12 -16.60 16.22
N PRO A 50 4.76 -17.79 16.24
CA PRO A 50 5.79 -18.12 17.22
C PRO A 50 7.01 -17.18 17.16
N ASP A 51 7.35 -16.72 15.96
CA ASP A 51 8.46 -15.78 15.70
C ASP A 51 8.13 -14.33 16.08
N ALA A 52 6.89 -14.03 16.45
CA ALA A 52 6.49 -12.68 16.82
C ALA A 52 7.17 -12.26 18.13
N LYS A 53 7.88 -11.14 18.08
CA LYS A 53 8.62 -10.57 19.20
C LYS A 53 7.81 -9.47 19.87
N LEU A 54 7.86 -9.43 21.20
CA LEU A 54 7.25 -8.37 21.98
C LEU A 54 7.91 -7.03 21.64
N ILE A 55 7.08 -6.01 21.43
CA ILE A 55 7.49 -4.62 21.27
C ILE A 55 6.70 -3.76 22.26
N SER A 56 7.31 -2.66 22.70
CA SER A 56 6.62 -1.72 23.58
C SER A 56 5.51 -0.97 22.84
N LYS A 57 4.52 -0.48 23.59
CA LYS A 57 3.46 0.38 23.03
C LYS A 57 4.04 1.62 22.33
N ALA A 58 5.07 2.25 22.91
CA ALA A 58 5.71 3.42 22.32
C ALA A 58 6.43 3.11 21.00
N GLU A 59 7.05 1.93 20.87
CA GLU A 59 7.63 1.48 19.60
C GLU A 59 6.56 1.19 18.56
N TRP A 60 5.47 0.54 18.97
CA TRP A 60 4.33 0.32 18.08
C TRP A 60 3.75 1.64 17.57
N GLU A 61 3.49 2.62 18.44
CA GLU A 61 2.98 3.94 18.06
C GLU A 61 3.92 4.65 17.08
N ARG A 62 5.24 4.59 17.34
CA ARG A 62 6.25 5.16 16.44
C ARG A 62 6.24 4.51 15.06
N LEU A 63 6.15 3.18 15.01
CA LEU A 63 6.14 2.43 13.76
C LEU A 63 4.85 2.70 12.97
N MET A 64 3.70 2.79 13.64
CA MET A 64 2.42 3.15 13.02
C MET A 64 2.42 4.58 12.47
N ALA A 65 2.97 5.54 13.22
CA ALA A 65 3.14 6.91 12.73
C ALA A 65 4.03 6.95 11.48
N ALA A 66 5.18 6.27 11.53
CA ALA A 66 6.09 6.19 10.39
C ALA A 66 5.47 5.52 9.16
N GLN A 67 4.64 4.48 9.35
CA GLN A 67 3.88 3.87 8.26
C GLN A 67 2.86 4.85 7.66
N GLY A 68 2.22 5.68 8.49
CA GLY A 68 1.36 6.77 8.04
C GLY A 68 2.10 7.85 7.23
N GLU A 69 3.39 8.02 7.46
CA GLU A 69 4.30 8.89 6.68
C GLU A 69 4.81 8.22 5.39
N GLY A 70 4.39 6.99 5.09
CA GLY A 70 4.78 6.25 3.88
C GLY A 70 6.05 5.41 4.03
N LYS A 71 6.59 5.25 5.24
CA LYS A 71 7.72 4.34 5.50
C LYS A 71 7.27 2.88 5.54
N VAL A 72 8.20 1.99 5.24
CA VAL A 72 8.00 0.54 5.31
C VAL A 72 8.60 0.01 6.61
N ILE A 73 7.86 -0.86 7.28
CA ILE A 73 8.32 -1.51 8.51
C ILE A 73 9.09 -2.77 8.10
N ALA A 74 10.35 -2.82 8.48
CA ALA A 74 11.26 -3.92 8.14
C ALA A 74 12.03 -4.38 9.37
N VAL A 75 12.60 -5.59 9.29
CA VAL A 75 13.52 -6.09 10.31
C VAL A 75 14.95 -5.87 9.83
N GLN A 76 15.70 -5.04 10.55
CA GLN A 76 17.13 -4.86 10.34
C GLN A 76 17.89 -5.22 11.60
N VAL A 77 18.89 -6.10 11.47
CA VAL A 77 19.77 -6.51 12.59
C VAL A 77 18.95 -6.88 13.84
N ASP A 78 17.94 -7.72 13.63
CA ASP A 78 17.02 -8.22 14.66
C ASP A 78 16.12 -7.17 15.36
N ARG A 79 16.02 -5.95 14.79
CA ARG A 79 15.14 -4.89 15.28
C ARG A 79 14.12 -4.49 14.23
N VAL A 80 12.90 -4.21 14.69
CA VAL A 80 11.83 -3.66 13.86
C VAL A 80 12.07 -2.16 13.71
N VAL A 81 12.29 -1.73 12.47
CA VAL A 81 12.60 -0.34 12.12
C VAL A 81 11.69 0.13 10.98
N ALA A 82 11.37 1.42 10.98
CA ALA A 82 10.74 2.05 9.83
C ALA A 82 11.84 2.59 8.90
N ILE A 83 11.84 2.14 7.66
CA ILE A 83 12.79 2.55 6.62
C ILE A 83 12.03 3.24 5.48
N ASP A 84 12.72 4.08 4.74
CA ASP A 84 12.16 4.58 3.49
C ASP A 84 11.92 3.40 2.54
N PRO A 85 10.78 3.37 1.81
CA PRO A 85 10.57 2.38 0.77
C PRO A 85 11.74 2.46 -0.20
N ALA A 86 12.17 1.30 -0.69
CA ALA A 86 13.14 1.28 -1.78
C ALA A 86 12.59 2.11 -2.95
N PRO A 87 13.44 2.90 -3.64
CA PRO A 87 12.99 3.57 -4.86
C PRO A 87 12.44 2.51 -5.82
N SER A 88 11.36 2.84 -6.51
CA SER A 88 10.81 1.96 -7.53
C SER A 88 11.89 1.63 -8.55
N THR A 89 11.94 0.36 -8.96
CA THR A 89 12.87 -0.08 -9.98
C THR A 89 12.56 0.62 -11.32
N ALA A 90 13.55 0.72 -12.22
CA ALA A 90 13.34 1.26 -13.55
C ALA A 90 12.17 0.59 -14.29
N GLN A 91 12.03 -0.73 -14.11
CA GLN A 91 10.95 -1.51 -14.70
C GLN A 91 9.56 -1.15 -14.14
N GLU A 92 9.45 -0.93 -12.82
CA GLU A 92 8.20 -0.48 -12.19
C GLU A 92 7.83 0.93 -12.61
N GLN A 93 8.81 1.83 -12.74
CA GLN A 93 8.60 3.18 -13.23
C GLN A 93 8.06 3.17 -14.68
N ILE A 94 8.71 2.39 -15.55
CA ILE A 94 8.27 2.19 -16.94
C ILE A 94 6.86 1.60 -17.00
N ALA A 95 6.57 0.60 -16.16
CA ALA A 95 5.24 0.01 -16.08
C ALA A 95 4.18 1.03 -15.63
N ALA A 96 4.49 1.88 -14.65
CA ALA A 96 3.60 2.94 -14.18
C ALA A 96 3.33 3.99 -15.25
N ILE A 97 4.35 4.40 -16.01
CA ILE A 97 4.23 5.31 -17.16
C ILE A 97 3.31 4.72 -18.23
N ARG A 98 3.54 3.47 -18.62
CA ARG A 98 2.69 2.75 -19.60
C ARG A 98 1.25 2.67 -19.11
N ALA A 99 1.05 2.26 -17.85
CA ALA A 99 -0.27 2.17 -17.26
C ALA A 99 -1.00 3.52 -17.23
N ARG A 100 -0.30 4.62 -16.95
CA ARG A 100 -0.88 5.97 -17.00
C ARG A 100 -1.27 6.36 -18.42
N ARG A 101 -0.40 6.16 -19.41
CA ARG A 101 -0.68 6.44 -20.82
C ARG A 101 -1.89 5.65 -21.31
N ASP A 102 -1.89 4.34 -21.06
CA ASP A 102 -2.93 3.44 -21.54
C ASP A 102 -4.28 3.76 -20.87
N ARG A 103 -4.28 4.15 -19.58
CA ARG A 103 -5.47 4.66 -18.90
C ARG A 103 -6.05 5.91 -19.56
N LEU A 104 -5.21 6.91 -19.88
CA LEU A 104 -5.66 8.15 -20.52
C LEU A 104 -6.19 7.90 -21.94
N LEU A 105 -5.52 7.01 -22.70
CA LEU A 105 -5.98 6.58 -24.01
C LEU A 105 -7.32 5.83 -23.92
N ALA A 106 -7.52 4.99 -22.91
CA ALA A 106 -8.79 4.30 -22.70
C ALA A 106 -9.91 5.26 -22.28
N ALA A 107 -9.65 6.16 -21.33
CA ALA A 107 -10.63 7.12 -20.83
C ALA A 107 -11.14 8.08 -21.92
N THR A 108 -10.25 8.50 -22.81
CA THR A 108 -10.59 9.40 -23.93
C THR A 108 -10.98 8.68 -25.21
N ASP A 109 -11.03 7.34 -25.22
CA ASP A 109 -11.43 6.58 -26.41
C ASP A 109 -12.86 6.85 -26.87
N PRO A 110 -13.88 6.87 -25.99
CA PRO A 110 -15.26 7.11 -26.39
C PRO A 110 -15.45 8.48 -27.06
N MET A 111 -14.68 9.49 -26.65
CA MET A 111 -14.71 10.84 -27.23
C MET A 111 -14.33 10.86 -28.72
N VAL A 112 -13.55 9.88 -29.16
CA VAL A 112 -13.01 9.77 -30.51
C VAL A 112 -13.75 8.71 -31.34
N THR A 113 -14.16 7.60 -30.73
CA THR A 113 -14.76 6.47 -31.45
C THR A 113 -16.27 6.61 -31.61
N VAL A 114 -16.96 7.33 -30.71
CA VAL A 114 -18.40 7.56 -30.79
C VAL A 114 -18.68 8.75 -31.73
N PRO A 115 -19.45 8.56 -32.83
CA PRO A 115 -19.74 9.63 -33.79
C PRO A 115 -20.49 10.82 -33.19
N ASP A 116 -21.49 10.56 -32.33
CA ASP A 116 -22.34 11.58 -31.72
C ASP A 116 -21.88 11.96 -30.29
N TYR A 117 -20.57 11.82 -30.00
CA TYR A 117 -20.05 12.22 -28.70
C TYR A 117 -20.19 13.74 -28.51
N PRO A 118 -20.69 14.23 -27.36
CA PRO A 118 -20.95 15.66 -27.13
C PRO A 118 -19.67 16.46 -26.88
N ILE A 119 -18.86 16.62 -27.93
CA ILE A 119 -17.62 17.40 -27.96
C ILE A 119 -17.59 18.25 -29.22
N ALA A 120 -17.12 19.49 -29.10
CA ALA A 120 -16.96 20.36 -30.25
C ALA A 120 -15.85 19.85 -31.19
N ASP A 121 -16.00 20.09 -32.49
CA ASP A 121 -15.08 19.55 -33.52
C ASP A 121 -13.63 20.03 -33.35
N ASP A 122 -13.44 21.27 -32.89
CA ASP A 122 -12.14 21.85 -32.56
C ASP A 122 -11.46 21.11 -31.40
N ARG A 123 -12.20 20.83 -30.33
CA ARG A 123 -11.74 20.04 -29.18
C ARG A 123 -11.45 18.59 -29.58
N ARG A 124 -12.25 18.02 -30.50
CA ARG A 124 -12.01 16.67 -31.03
C ARG A 124 -10.69 16.59 -31.80
N ALA A 125 -10.38 17.60 -32.60
CA ALA A 125 -9.11 17.71 -33.32
C ALA A 125 -7.92 17.87 -32.35
N GLU A 126 -8.06 18.71 -31.32
CA GLU A 126 -7.05 18.89 -30.26
C GLU A 126 -6.81 17.58 -29.49
N LEU A 127 -7.87 16.85 -29.16
CA LEU A 127 -7.80 15.55 -28.49
C LEU A 127 -7.05 14.50 -29.32
N LEU A 128 -7.31 14.46 -30.63
CA LEU A 128 -6.60 13.56 -31.54
C LEU A 128 -5.10 13.84 -31.58
N ALA A 129 -4.72 15.12 -31.66
CA ALA A 129 -3.31 15.54 -31.62
C ALA A 129 -2.64 15.16 -30.30
N TRP A 130 -3.31 15.40 -29.17
CA TRP A 130 -2.81 15.02 -27.85
C TRP A 130 -2.68 13.50 -27.69
N ARG A 131 -3.67 12.72 -28.15
CA ARG A 131 -3.62 11.25 -28.15
C ARG A 131 -2.51 10.69 -29.05
N ALA A 132 -2.17 11.36 -30.15
CA ALA A 132 -1.02 10.99 -30.97
C ALA A 132 0.30 11.24 -30.21
N ALA A 133 0.47 12.43 -29.63
CA ALA A 133 1.63 12.76 -28.81
C ALA A 133 1.81 11.83 -27.60
N LEU A 134 0.71 11.36 -26.99
CA LEU A 134 0.75 10.34 -25.93
C LEU A 134 1.27 8.98 -26.42
N ARG A 135 0.97 8.58 -27.66
CA ARG A 135 1.46 7.31 -28.22
C ARG A 135 2.93 7.38 -28.59
N ASP A 136 3.36 8.54 -29.08
CA ASP A 136 4.76 8.82 -29.42
C ASP A 136 5.63 9.02 -28.17
N PHE A 137 5.01 9.22 -27.00
CA PHE A 137 5.73 9.33 -25.73
C PHE A 137 6.56 8.08 -25.45
N PRO A 138 7.88 8.22 -25.18
CA PRO A 138 8.78 7.09 -25.04
C PRO A 138 8.35 6.19 -23.88
N ALA A 139 8.26 4.90 -24.17
CA ALA A 139 7.95 3.87 -23.19
C ALA A 139 9.16 3.49 -22.33
N GLU A 140 10.33 4.09 -22.60
CA GLU A 140 11.60 3.94 -21.88
C GLU A 140 11.99 5.32 -21.37
N VAL A 141 11.71 5.58 -20.09
CA VAL A 141 12.17 6.78 -19.40
C VAL A 141 13.48 6.42 -18.71
N GLU A 142 14.50 7.28 -18.82
CA GLU A 142 15.77 7.03 -18.14
C GLU A 142 15.52 6.78 -16.63
N PRO A 143 16.13 5.73 -16.03
CA PRO A 143 15.85 5.25 -14.66
C PRO A 143 15.94 6.27 -13.52
N LEU A 144 16.45 7.46 -13.80
CA LEU A 144 16.78 8.50 -12.82
C LEU A 144 15.86 9.72 -12.92
N LEU A 145 14.87 9.71 -13.82
CA LEU A 145 13.93 10.83 -13.94
C LEU A 145 12.88 10.78 -12.81
N PRO A 146 12.65 11.89 -12.09
CA PRO A 146 11.63 11.95 -11.06
C PRO A 146 10.25 11.54 -11.60
N ALA A 147 9.45 10.85 -10.79
CA ALA A 147 8.09 10.44 -11.17
C ALA A 147 7.19 11.64 -11.59
N ASP A 148 7.56 12.85 -11.18
CA ASP A 148 6.94 14.12 -11.57
C ASP A 148 7.71 14.85 -12.68
N THR A 149 8.20 14.12 -13.69
CA THR A 149 8.72 14.80 -14.89
C THR A 149 7.55 15.29 -15.75
N THR A 150 6.78 16.25 -15.24
CA THR A 150 5.67 16.90 -15.96
C THR A 150 6.15 17.46 -17.30
N ASN A 151 7.43 17.86 -17.38
CA ASN A 151 8.06 18.41 -18.58
C ASN A 151 8.22 17.43 -19.76
N LEU A 152 8.05 16.12 -19.57
CA LEU A 152 8.10 15.16 -20.67
C LEU A 152 6.71 14.83 -21.22
N TRP A 153 5.66 14.92 -20.40
CA TRP A 153 4.31 14.56 -20.83
C TRP A 153 3.76 15.60 -21.82
N PRO A 154 3.05 15.16 -22.88
CA PRO A 154 2.45 16.11 -23.81
C PRO A 154 1.44 17.01 -23.08
N PRO A 155 1.45 18.32 -23.34
CA PRO A 155 0.57 19.27 -22.66
C PRO A 155 -0.87 18.88 -22.91
N ARG A 156 -1.61 18.65 -21.82
CA ARG A 156 -3.00 18.24 -21.87
C ARG A 156 -3.91 19.43 -22.24
N PRO A 157 -4.94 19.23 -23.07
CA PRO A 157 -5.96 20.24 -23.31
C PRO A 157 -6.58 20.77 -22.02
N LEU A 158 -6.82 22.09 -21.94
CA LEU A 158 -7.30 22.74 -20.71
C LEU A 158 -8.74 22.38 -20.35
N TRP A 159 -9.53 21.90 -21.31
CA TRP A 159 -10.93 21.46 -21.12
C TRP A 159 -11.04 19.98 -20.72
N LEU A 160 -9.93 19.24 -20.71
CA LEU A 160 -9.88 17.83 -20.35
C LEU A 160 -9.38 17.71 -18.91
N GLY A 161 -10.06 16.93 -18.08
CA GLY A 161 -9.73 16.61 -16.69
C GLY A 161 -8.55 15.65 -16.56
N GLU A 162 -8.06 15.42 -15.34
CA GLU A 162 -6.76 14.75 -15.11
C GLU A 162 -6.81 13.26 -15.45
N ASN A 163 -8.01 12.68 -15.46
CA ASN A 163 -8.27 11.29 -15.77
C ASN A 163 -8.86 11.09 -17.17
N GLY A 164 -8.94 12.14 -18.00
CA GLY A 164 -9.50 12.08 -19.35
C GLY A 164 -11.01 12.34 -19.43
N GLU A 165 -11.60 12.91 -18.39
CA GLU A 165 -12.98 13.40 -18.33
C GLU A 165 -13.14 14.81 -18.94
N LEU A 166 -14.35 15.22 -19.30
CA LEU A 166 -14.63 16.63 -19.66
C LEU A 166 -14.74 17.48 -18.38
N LEU A 167 -14.20 18.70 -18.42
CA LEU A 167 -14.38 19.73 -17.38
C LEU A 167 -15.62 20.60 -17.62
#